data_AF-A0A0W7WCZ4-F1
#
_entry.id   AF-A0A0W7WCZ4-F1
#
_cell.length_a   1.000
_cell.length_b   1.000
_cell.length_c   1.000
_cell.angle_alpha   90.00
_cell.angle_beta   90.00
_cell.angle_gamma   90.00
#
_symmetry.space_group_name_H-M   'P 1'
#
loop_
_entity.id
_entity.type
_entity.pdbx_description
1 polymer ?
#
loop_
_entity_poly.entity_id
_entity_poly.type
_entity_poly.pdbx_seq_one_letter_code
_entity_poly.pdbx_strand_id
1 'polypeptide(L)'
;MQRLTSHETGNFDFKVLHDKTVMTYPQVGSPRTDFRLVFDRKNFLSTISNARLNRSASGLYNQVIGIGSGFGQDMLITVQNDVDSQVEFGLRQLPAQFNEVSIQNTLDENARARLERVKNLLRLPQITLSGKDLPEDDVQVGDWIQLAMSGRKLIEDMTGVHRVERKEVRLDANGFEEAVTFFFEKMGVE
;
A
#
# COMPACT_ATOMS: atom_id res chain seq x y z
N MET A 1 -10.86 -36.74 -2.06
CA MET A 1 -10.68 -35.37 -2.59
C MET A 1 -11.62 -34.46 -1.81
N GLN A 2 -11.12 -33.85 -0.73
CA GLN A 2 -11.93 -33.07 0.20
C GLN A 2 -12.06 -31.64 -0.34
N ARG A 3 -13.31 -31.24 -0.63
CA ARG A 3 -13.70 -29.90 -1.07
C ARG A 3 -13.40 -28.91 0.05
N LEU A 4 -12.61 -27.86 -0.24
CA LEU A 4 -12.49 -26.67 0.60
C LEU A 4 -13.79 -25.87 0.45
N THR A 5 -14.75 -26.13 1.34
CA THR A 5 -15.97 -25.32 1.48
C THR A 5 -15.68 -24.10 2.36
N SER A 6 -16.13 -22.93 1.86
CA SER A 6 -16.44 -21.69 2.59
C SER A 6 -15.36 -21.14 3.53
N HIS A 7 -14.45 -20.32 2.98
CA HIS A 7 -13.81 -19.28 3.78
C HIS A 7 -14.53 -17.95 3.53
N GLU A 8 -15.45 -17.63 4.43
CA GLU A 8 -15.64 -16.24 4.82
C GLU A 8 -14.30 -15.77 5.43
N THR A 9 -13.81 -14.58 5.05
CA THR A 9 -12.56 -13.93 5.52
C THR A 9 -11.23 -14.44 4.92
N GLY A 10 -11.02 -14.16 3.62
CA GLY A 10 -9.76 -14.40 2.91
C GLY A 10 -8.73 -13.26 3.02
N ASN A 11 -8.40 -12.80 4.24
CA ASN A 11 -7.28 -11.88 4.48
C ASN A 11 -6.24 -12.58 5.36
N PHE A 12 -5.33 -13.33 4.76
CA PHE A 12 -4.18 -13.90 5.45
C PHE A 12 -2.92 -13.70 4.60
N ASP A 13 -1.84 -13.31 5.26
CA ASP A 13 -0.51 -13.26 4.64
C ASP A 13 0.16 -14.63 4.79
N PHE A 14 1.09 -14.96 3.91
CA PHE A 14 1.91 -16.15 4.08
C PHE A 14 3.39 -15.83 3.85
N LYS A 15 4.26 -16.54 4.58
CA LYS A 15 5.71 -16.47 4.42
C LYS A 15 6.25 -17.87 4.14
N VAL A 16 7.13 -17.95 3.15
CA VAL A 16 7.96 -19.15 2.93
C VAL A 16 9.26 -18.94 3.69
N LEU A 17 9.51 -19.80 4.66
CA LEU A 17 10.72 -19.77 5.46
C LEU A 17 11.91 -20.41 4.71
N HIS A 18 13.11 -20.21 5.23
CA HIS A 18 14.36 -20.72 4.64
C HIS A 18 14.41 -22.26 4.58
N ASP A 19 13.68 -22.93 5.47
CA ASP A 19 13.49 -24.39 5.52
C ASP A 19 12.43 -24.89 4.52
N LYS A 20 11.85 -23.98 3.72
CA LYS A 20 10.75 -24.21 2.77
C LYS A 20 9.41 -24.54 3.44
N THR A 21 9.25 -24.24 4.72
CA THR A 21 7.95 -24.31 5.40
C THR A 21 7.11 -23.09 5.03
N VAL A 22 5.81 -23.32 4.75
CA VAL A 22 4.84 -22.25 4.51
C VAL A 22 4.09 -21.97 5.81
N MET A 23 4.16 -20.74 6.28
CA MET A 23 3.40 -20.27 7.45
C MET A 23 2.40 -19.20 7.02
N THR A 24 1.18 -19.28 7.54
CA THR A 24 0.13 -18.28 7.37
C THR A 24 0.00 -17.42 8.61
N TYR A 25 -0.20 -16.12 8.42
CA TYR A 25 -0.35 -15.14 9.49
C TYR A 25 -1.59 -14.26 9.22
N PRO A 26 -2.22 -13.71 10.27
CA PRO A 26 -3.21 -12.65 10.09
C PRO A 26 -2.60 -11.43 9.37
N GLN A 27 -1.35 -11.09 9.70
CA GLN A 27 -0.55 -10.07 9.04
C GLN A 27 0.94 -10.34 9.28
N VAL A 28 1.76 -10.21 8.25
CA VAL A 28 3.23 -10.36 8.37
C VAL A 28 3.88 -9.00 8.68
N GLY A 29 4.82 -9.00 9.63
CA GLY A 29 5.64 -7.85 9.99
C GLY A 29 5.36 -7.32 11.40
N SER A 30 6.24 -6.47 11.90
CA SER A 30 6.10 -5.85 13.22
C SER A 30 6.42 -4.35 13.19
N PRO A 31 5.92 -3.57 14.16
CA PRO A 31 6.22 -2.15 14.22
C PRO A 31 7.65 -1.96 14.73
N ARG A 32 8.49 -1.33 13.92
CA ARG A 32 9.89 -1.05 14.27
C ARG A 32 9.94 0.22 15.11
N THR A 33 10.22 0.04 16.40
CA THR A 33 10.43 1.13 17.37
C THR A 33 11.92 1.43 17.61
N ASP A 34 12.77 0.50 17.19
CA ASP A 34 14.23 0.53 17.26
C ASP A 34 14.86 1.38 16.15
N PHE A 35 14.18 1.49 15.01
CA PHE A 35 14.70 2.13 13.81
C PHE A 35 13.70 3.13 13.21
N ARG A 36 14.21 4.29 12.78
CA ARG A 36 13.41 5.32 12.10
C ARG A 36 14.19 5.98 10.98
N LEU A 37 13.48 6.33 9.92
CA LEU A 37 14.02 6.99 8.74
C LEU A 37 13.79 8.49 8.85
N VAL A 38 14.87 9.26 8.93
CA VAL A 38 14.80 10.71 9.15
C VAL A 38 15.54 11.44 8.04
N PHE A 39 14.87 12.43 7.46
CA PHE A 39 15.48 13.45 6.63
C PHE A 39 15.04 14.82 7.13
N ASP A 40 15.98 15.59 7.66
CA ASP A 40 15.76 16.95 8.13
C ASP A 40 16.72 17.90 7.43
N ARG A 41 16.17 18.67 6.48
CA ARG A 41 16.95 19.66 5.74
C ARG A 41 17.39 20.83 6.63
N LYS A 42 16.61 21.20 7.65
CA LYS A 42 16.91 22.38 8.50
C LYS A 42 18.08 22.10 9.43
N ASN A 43 18.13 20.87 9.96
CA ASN A 43 19.17 20.43 10.89
C ASN A 43 20.31 19.65 10.22
N PHE A 44 20.33 19.56 8.88
CA PHE A 44 21.32 18.80 8.10
C PHE A 44 21.49 17.34 8.56
N LEU A 45 20.39 16.73 9.02
CA LEU A 45 20.36 15.36 9.51
C LEU A 45 19.73 14.46 8.45
N SER A 46 20.40 13.37 8.07
CA SER A 46 19.75 12.35 7.26
C SER A 46 20.29 10.96 7.58
N THR A 47 19.37 10.02 7.80
CA THR A 47 19.67 8.59 7.80
C THR A 47 19.42 7.96 6.42
N ILE A 48 19.12 8.78 5.40
CA ILE A 48 18.65 8.33 4.09
C ILE A 48 19.68 8.74 3.03
N SER A 49 20.20 7.76 2.30
CA SER A 49 21.14 8.02 1.20
C SER A 49 20.42 8.57 -0.03
N ASN A 50 19.26 7.99 -0.37
CA ASN A 50 18.45 8.45 -1.50
C ASN A 50 16.95 8.23 -1.23
N ALA A 51 16.10 9.12 -1.73
CA ALA A 51 14.65 9.00 -1.65
C ALA A 51 14.01 9.35 -2.99
N ARG A 52 13.07 8.52 -3.43
CA ARG A 52 12.30 8.72 -4.66
C ARG A 52 10.83 8.49 -4.37
N LEU A 53 9.98 9.42 -4.77
CA LEU A 53 8.52 9.26 -4.68
C LEU A 53 7.96 9.04 -6.08
N ASN A 54 7.63 7.78 -6.39
CA ASN A 54 6.94 7.48 -7.63
C ASN A 54 5.44 7.69 -7.44
N ARG A 55 4.84 8.42 -8.39
CA ARG A 55 3.42 8.75 -8.39
C ARG A 55 2.81 8.23 -9.69
N SER A 56 1.70 7.51 -9.60
CA SER A 56 0.98 7.02 -10.76
C SER A 56 -0.50 7.35 -10.66
N ALA A 57 -1.05 7.92 -11.73
CA ALA A 57 -2.46 8.22 -11.89
C ALA A 57 -3.19 7.18 -12.76
N SER A 58 -2.51 6.11 -13.18
CA SER A 58 -3.06 5.10 -14.10
C SER A 58 -4.24 4.32 -13.51
N GLY A 59 -4.31 4.20 -12.19
CA GLY A 59 -5.40 3.53 -11.46
C GLY A 59 -6.33 4.48 -10.69
N LEU A 60 -6.22 5.79 -10.92
CA LEU A 60 -6.95 6.80 -10.16
C LEU A 60 -8.37 6.97 -10.72
N TYR A 61 -9.38 6.59 -9.94
CA TYR A 61 -10.81 6.76 -10.21
C TYR A 61 -11.53 7.25 -8.95
N ASN A 62 -12.23 8.36 -9.03
CA ASN A 62 -12.91 9.00 -7.89
C ASN A 62 -14.44 8.99 -8.01
N GLN A 63 -14.94 8.20 -8.97
CA GLN A 63 -16.31 7.75 -9.02
C GLN A 63 -16.32 6.29 -9.46
N VAL A 64 -17.04 5.43 -8.73
CA VAL A 64 -17.28 4.03 -9.11
C VAL A 64 -18.76 3.86 -9.41
N ILE A 65 -19.07 3.37 -10.61
CA ILE A 65 -20.41 3.01 -11.04
C ILE A 65 -20.52 1.48 -10.92
N GLY A 66 -21.11 1.01 -9.82
CA GLY A 66 -21.30 -0.41 -9.56
C GLY A 66 -22.54 -0.93 -10.30
N ILE A 67 -22.36 -1.99 -11.07
CA ILE A 67 -23.41 -2.66 -11.85
C ILE A 67 -23.57 -4.07 -11.27
N GLY A 68 -24.70 -4.31 -10.61
CA GLY A 68 -25.03 -5.59 -9.98
C GLY A 68 -25.80 -6.55 -10.89
N SER A 69 -26.37 -7.58 -10.30
CA SER A 69 -27.23 -8.54 -11.01
C SER A 69 -28.53 -7.90 -11.52
N GLY A 70 -29.10 -8.50 -12.56
CA GLY A 70 -30.36 -8.09 -13.17
C GLY A 70 -30.22 -7.89 -14.69
N PHE A 71 -31.32 -7.50 -15.34
CA PHE A 71 -31.34 -7.23 -16.78
C PHE A 71 -32.19 -5.99 -17.07
N GLY A 72 -31.72 -5.13 -17.98
CA GLY A 72 -32.45 -3.93 -18.38
C GLY A 72 -32.72 -3.00 -17.20
N GLN A 73 -34.01 -2.75 -16.91
CA GLN A 73 -34.45 -1.83 -15.85
C GLN A 73 -34.37 -2.43 -14.44
N ASP A 74 -34.32 -3.76 -14.32
CA ASP A 74 -34.21 -4.45 -13.02
C ASP A 74 -32.75 -4.63 -12.57
N MET A 75 -31.80 -4.06 -13.33
CA MET A 75 -30.39 -4.12 -13.00
C MET A 75 -30.08 -3.22 -11.80
N LEU A 76 -29.43 -3.78 -10.79
CA LEU A 76 -28.97 -3.00 -9.64
C LEU A 76 -27.83 -2.08 -10.07
N ILE A 77 -27.92 -0.80 -9.71
CA ILE A 77 -26.90 0.20 -10.03
C ILE A 77 -26.64 1.02 -8.77
N THR A 78 -25.36 1.31 -8.52
CA THR A 78 -24.93 2.26 -7.48
C THR A 78 -23.87 3.19 -8.03
N VAL A 79 -23.81 4.41 -7.50
CA VAL A 79 -22.79 5.40 -7.85
C VAL A 79 -22.16 5.89 -6.56
N GLN A 80 -20.88 5.55 -6.37
CA GLN A 80 -20.08 5.99 -5.23
C GLN A 80 -19.10 7.07 -5.69
N ASN A 81 -18.99 8.15 -4.91
CA ASN A 81 -18.23 9.35 -5.27
C ASN A 81 -17.31 9.78 -4.13
N ASP A 82 -16.14 10.30 -4.47
CA ASP A 82 -15.26 11.00 -3.54
C ASP A 82 -15.06 12.45 -4.00
N VAL A 83 -15.78 13.38 -3.35
CA VAL A 83 -15.82 14.80 -3.76
C VAL A 83 -14.46 15.47 -3.59
N ASP A 84 -13.74 15.17 -2.51
CA ASP A 84 -12.43 15.76 -2.24
C ASP A 84 -11.41 15.38 -3.33
N SER A 85 -11.35 14.10 -3.70
CA SER A 85 -10.52 13.63 -4.82
C SER A 85 -10.98 14.19 -6.18
N GLN A 86 -12.28 14.44 -6.38
CA GLN A 86 -12.78 15.09 -7.59
C GLN A 86 -12.35 16.55 -7.68
N VAL A 87 -12.31 17.28 -6.56
CA VAL A 87 -11.79 18.65 -6.50
C VAL A 87 -10.30 18.67 -6.83
N GLU A 88 -9.52 17.69 -6.34
CA GLU A 88 -8.07 17.65 -6.58
C GLU A 88 -7.70 17.15 -7.99
N PHE A 89 -8.39 16.12 -8.51
CA PHE A 89 -7.96 15.38 -9.71
C PHE A 89 -8.96 15.41 -10.88
N GLY A 90 -10.10 16.07 -10.72
CA GLY A 90 -11.20 16.08 -11.69
C GLY A 90 -11.97 14.75 -11.75
N LEU A 91 -13.14 14.73 -12.39
CA LEU A 91 -13.98 13.53 -12.44
C LEU A 91 -13.33 12.39 -13.24
N ARG A 92 -13.20 11.22 -12.62
CA ARG A 92 -12.66 9.99 -13.22
C ARG A 92 -13.52 8.79 -12.83
N GLN A 93 -14.21 8.24 -13.82
CA GLN A 93 -15.26 7.24 -13.61
C GLN A 93 -14.74 5.83 -13.90
N LEU A 94 -15.08 4.89 -13.02
CA LEU A 94 -14.82 3.47 -13.19
C LEU A 94 -16.14 2.69 -13.19
N PRO A 95 -16.60 2.16 -14.34
CA PRO A 95 -17.65 1.16 -14.35
C PRO A 95 -17.09 -0.16 -13.80
N ALA A 96 -17.74 -0.72 -12.78
CA ALA A 96 -17.37 -1.97 -12.12
C ALA A 96 -18.57 -2.94 -12.11
N GLN A 97 -18.34 -4.17 -12.55
CA GLN A 97 -19.37 -5.21 -12.58
C GLN A 97 -19.27 -6.10 -11.34
N PHE A 98 -20.40 -6.37 -10.73
CA PHE A 98 -20.62 -7.21 -9.56
C PHE A 98 -21.82 -8.13 -9.85
N ASN A 99 -21.71 -8.91 -10.92
CA ASN A 99 -22.83 -9.70 -11.48
C ASN A 99 -23.38 -10.74 -10.49
N GLU A 100 -22.58 -11.13 -9.50
CA GLU A 100 -22.90 -12.02 -8.40
C GLU A 100 -23.75 -11.36 -7.29
N VAL A 101 -23.85 -10.03 -7.27
CA VAL A 101 -24.52 -9.29 -6.20
C VAL A 101 -25.97 -9.01 -6.56
N SER A 102 -26.88 -9.60 -5.79
CA SER A 102 -28.33 -9.43 -5.94
C SER A 102 -28.99 -8.58 -4.86
N ILE A 103 -28.20 -8.00 -3.94
CA ILE A 103 -28.68 -7.17 -2.83
C ILE A 103 -28.05 -5.78 -2.96
N GLN A 104 -28.87 -4.72 -2.98
CA GLN A 104 -28.40 -3.35 -3.19
C GLN A 104 -27.37 -2.91 -2.14
N ASN A 105 -27.60 -3.20 -0.85
CA ASN A 105 -26.66 -2.80 0.21
C ASN A 105 -25.27 -3.44 0.00
N THR A 106 -25.21 -4.72 -0.39
CA THR A 106 -23.96 -5.40 -0.71
C THR A 106 -23.28 -4.79 -1.93
N LEU A 107 -24.06 -4.32 -2.92
CA LEU A 107 -23.53 -3.63 -4.10
C LEU A 107 -22.92 -2.29 -3.70
N ASP A 108 -23.58 -1.53 -2.82
CA ASP A 108 -23.10 -0.25 -2.29
C ASP A 108 -21.80 -0.43 -1.50
N GLU A 109 -21.73 -1.43 -0.62
CA GLU A 109 -20.54 -1.78 0.15
C GLU A 109 -19.38 -2.17 -0.76
N ASN A 110 -19.61 -3.02 -1.76
CA ASN A 110 -18.59 -3.45 -2.71
C ASN A 110 -18.09 -2.30 -3.59
N ALA A 111 -18.99 -1.45 -4.08
CA ALA A 111 -18.64 -0.27 -4.86
C ALA A 111 -17.85 0.75 -4.02
N ARG A 112 -18.23 0.95 -2.75
CA ARG A 112 -17.50 1.82 -1.82
C ARG A 112 -16.13 1.27 -1.51
N ALA A 113 -16.02 -0.02 -1.19
CA ALA A 113 -14.73 -0.68 -0.97
C ALA A 113 -13.84 -0.66 -2.22
N ARG A 114 -14.43 -0.65 -3.42
CA ARG A 114 -13.70 -0.42 -4.66
C ARG A 114 -13.20 1.01 -4.75
N LEU A 115 -14.07 2.00 -4.51
CA LEU A 115 -13.73 3.43 -4.54
C LEU A 115 -12.58 3.76 -3.59
N GLU A 116 -12.62 3.29 -2.34
CA GLU A 116 -11.57 3.53 -1.35
C GLU A 116 -10.17 3.07 -1.83
N ARG A 117 -10.11 2.03 -2.67
CA ARG A 117 -8.85 1.52 -3.23
C ARG A 117 -8.32 2.32 -4.42
N VAL A 118 -9.18 3.05 -5.13
CA VAL A 118 -8.84 3.68 -6.42
C VAL A 118 -8.95 5.21 -6.42
N LYS A 119 -9.55 5.81 -5.38
CA LYS A 119 -9.77 7.27 -5.29
C LYS A 119 -8.51 8.10 -5.09
N ASN A 120 -7.41 7.46 -4.68
CA ASN A 120 -6.17 8.12 -4.34
C ASN A 120 -5.10 7.89 -5.41
N LEU A 121 -4.24 8.88 -5.61
CA LEU A 121 -3.05 8.74 -6.44
C LEU A 121 -2.15 7.65 -5.83
N LEU A 122 -1.75 6.66 -6.63
CA LEU A 122 -0.80 5.66 -6.17
C LEU A 122 0.54 6.34 -5.90
N ARG A 123 0.97 6.31 -4.64
CA ARG A 123 2.23 6.88 -4.17
C ARG A 123 3.08 5.73 -3.63
N LEU A 124 4.22 5.49 -4.25
CA LEU A 124 5.18 4.47 -3.85
C LEU A 124 6.50 5.16 -3.47
N PRO A 125 6.67 5.54 -2.19
CA PRO A 125 7.95 5.98 -1.67
C PRO A 125 9.00 4.88 -1.78
N GLN A 126 10.18 5.24 -2.22
CA GLN A 126 11.35 4.39 -2.31
C GLN A 126 12.47 5.06 -1.54
N ILE A 127 12.95 4.42 -0.48
CA ILE A 127 14.05 4.93 0.34
C ILE A 127 15.22 3.96 0.21
N THR A 128 16.39 4.50 -0.09
CA THR A 128 17.63 3.73 -0.16
C THR A 128 18.56 4.15 0.98
N LEU A 129 19.13 3.15 1.63
CA LEU A 129 20.12 3.26 2.69
C LEU A 129 21.39 2.56 2.26
N SER A 130 22.51 2.95 2.86
CA SER A 130 23.73 2.13 2.85
C SER A 130 23.50 0.88 3.71
N GLY A 131 24.09 -0.25 3.33
CA GLY A 131 24.04 -1.46 4.17
C GLY A 131 24.64 -1.26 5.57
N LYS A 132 25.52 -0.26 5.73
CA LYS A 132 26.11 0.11 7.03
C LYS A 132 25.14 0.87 7.96
N ASP A 133 24.10 1.48 7.40
CA ASP A 133 23.13 2.29 8.15
C ASP A 133 21.88 1.47 8.53
N LEU A 134 21.87 0.17 8.20
CA LEU A 134 20.81 -0.74 8.62
C LEU A 134 20.95 -1.12 10.11
N PRO A 135 19.83 -1.28 10.82
CA PRO A 135 19.85 -1.79 12.18
C PRO A 135 20.40 -3.22 12.21
N GLU A 136 21.00 -3.62 13.35
CA GLU A 136 21.51 -4.99 13.55
C GLU A 136 20.40 -6.03 13.41
N ASP A 137 19.19 -5.68 13.86
CA ASP A 137 17.99 -6.46 13.64
C ASP A 137 17.47 -6.21 12.22
N ASP A 138 17.64 -7.18 11.35
CA ASP A 138 17.29 -7.03 9.93
C ASP A 138 15.84 -6.57 9.72
N VAL A 139 15.65 -5.63 8.78
CA VAL A 139 14.33 -5.15 8.38
C VAL A 139 13.73 -6.13 7.36
N GLN A 140 12.51 -6.58 7.63
CA GLN A 140 11.81 -7.56 6.81
C GLN A 140 10.65 -6.93 6.03
N VAL A 141 10.24 -7.62 4.96
CA VAL A 141 8.98 -7.27 4.26
C VAL A 141 7.81 -7.49 5.22
N GLY A 142 6.92 -6.51 5.29
CA GLY A 142 5.79 -6.45 6.19
C GLY A 142 6.00 -5.51 7.39
N ASP A 143 7.25 -5.18 7.74
CA ASP A 143 7.55 -4.32 8.89
C ASP A 143 7.03 -2.89 8.71
N TRP A 144 6.62 -2.26 9.81
CA TRP A 144 6.22 -0.86 9.80
C TRP A 144 7.34 0.04 10.30
N ILE A 145 7.70 1.03 9.49
CA ILE A 145 8.79 1.96 9.77
C ILE A 145 8.25 3.39 9.77
N GLN A 146 8.69 4.18 10.74
CA GLN A 146 8.40 5.60 10.77
C GLN A 146 9.32 6.36 9.83
N LEU A 147 8.73 7.07 8.87
CA LEU A 147 9.41 8.04 8.01
C LEU A 147 9.10 9.45 8.51
N ALA A 148 10.16 10.22 8.76
CA ALA A 148 10.08 11.63 9.16
C ALA A 148 10.86 12.49 8.15
N MET A 149 10.14 13.21 7.30
CA MET A 149 10.69 14.08 6.27
C MET A 149 10.33 15.53 6.59
N SER A 150 11.31 16.41 6.71
CA SER A 150 11.08 17.82 7.05
C SER A 150 11.88 18.78 6.18
N GLY A 151 11.32 19.98 5.95
CA GLY A 151 12.02 21.11 5.34
C GLY A 151 11.58 21.44 3.91
N ARG A 152 10.65 20.67 3.31
CA ARG A 152 9.90 21.05 2.10
C ARG A 152 8.50 20.41 2.14
N LYS A 153 7.46 21.19 1.79
CA LYS A 153 6.07 20.70 1.76
C LYS A 153 5.89 19.46 0.87
N LEU A 154 6.58 19.40 -0.27
CA LEU A 154 6.48 18.26 -1.22
C LEU A 154 7.02 16.93 -0.69
N ILE A 155 7.98 16.95 0.24
CA ILE A 155 8.56 15.74 0.84
C ILE A 155 7.88 15.39 2.17
N GLU A 156 7.30 16.38 2.85
CA GLU A 156 6.55 16.20 4.10
C GLU A 156 5.33 15.28 3.92
N ASP A 157 4.77 15.18 2.71
CA ASP A 157 3.71 14.21 2.35
C ASP A 157 4.11 12.73 2.58
N MET A 158 5.42 12.45 2.57
CA MET A 158 5.97 11.11 2.83
C MET A 158 6.15 10.82 4.32
N THR A 159 5.93 11.80 5.20
CA THR A 159 6.00 11.59 6.65
C THR A 159 4.82 10.72 7.11
N GLY A 160 5.11 9.74 7.97
CA GLY A 160 4.10 8.81 8.49
C GLY A 160 4.70 7.45 8.82
N VAL A 161 3.84 6.53 9.25
CA VAL A 161 4.19 5.12 9.40
C VAL A 161 3.88 4.42 8.09
N HIS A 162 4.85 3.71 7.54
CA HIS A 162 4.70 3.00 6.27
C HIS A 162 5.09 1.55 6.41
N ARG A 163 4.40 0.68 5.67
CA ARG A 163 4.72 -0.74 5.61
C ARG A 163 5.73 -1.01 4.51
N VAL A 164 6.73 -1.85 4.79
CA VAL A 164 7.70 -2.32 3.79
C VAL A 164 7.03 -3.39 2.92
N GLU A 165 6.72 -3.06 1.67
CA GLU A 165 6.13 -4.02 0.72
C GLU A 165 7.20 -4.77 -0.06
N ARG A 166 8.38 -4.16 -0.25
CA ARG A 166 9.49 -4.77 -0.95
C ARG A 166 10.82 -4.28 -0.42
N LYS A 167 11.78 -5.19 -0.35
CA LYS A 167 13.19 -4.94 -0.05
C LYS A 167 14.03 -5.41 -1.23
N GLU A 168 14.89 -4.54 -1.73
CA GLU A 168 15.93 -4.88 -2.70
C GLU A 168 17.30 -4.63 -2.07
N VAL A 169 18.17 -5.63 -2.09
CA VAL A 169 19.54 -5.55 -1.59
C VAL A 169 20.51 -5.64 -2.76
N ARG A 170 21.47 -4.73 -2.84
CA ARG A 170 22.58 -4.77 -3.78
C ARG A 170 23.86 -5.07 -3.02
N LEU A 171 24.62 -6.04 -3.54
CA LEU A 171 25.90 -6.44 -2.98
C LEU A 171 27.04 -5.86 -3.81
N ASP A 172 28.11 -5.46 -3.14
CA ASP A 172 29.36 -5.07 -3.79
C ASP A 172 30.16 -6.30 -4.28
N ALA A 173 31.30 -6.06 -4.93
CA ALA A 173 32.17 -7.12 -5.44
C ALA A 173 32.76 -8.02 -4.33
N ASN A 174 32.74 -7.58 -3.08
CA ASN A 174 33.23 -8.32 -1.92
C ASN A 174 32.11 -9.07 -1.18
N GLY A 175 30.86 -8.95 -1.64
CA GLY A 175 29.69 -9.58 -1.03
C GLY A 175 29.10 -8.80 0.16
N PHE A 176 29.52 -7.55 0.39
CA PHE A 176 28.90 -6.68 1.40
C PHE A 176 27.69 -5.96 0.83
N GLU A 177 26.70 -5.67 1.68
CA GLU A 177 25.54 -4.88 1.31
C GLU A 177 25.95 -3.43 1.00
N GLU A 178 25.95 -3.09 -0.27
CA GLU A 178 26.27 -1.75 -0.76
C GLU A 178 25.08 -0.81 -0.56
N ALA A 179 23.89 -1.26 -0.94
CA ALA A 179 22.68 -0.47 -0.90
C ALA A 179 21.45 -1.34 -0.65
N VAL A 180 20.56 -0.88 0.23
CA VAL A 180 19.27 -1.51 0.49
C VAL A 180 18.16 -0.50 0.20
N THR A 181 17.28 -0.87 -0.73
CA THR A 181 16.14 -0.05 -1.15
C THR A 181 14.85 -0.66 -0.63
N PHE A 182 14.12 0.11 0.17
CA PHE A 182 12.78 -0.21 0.65
C PHE A 182 11.72 0.48 -0.20
N PHE A 183 10.69 -0.26 -0.55
CA PHE A 183 9.49 0.24 -1.23
C PHE A 183 8.36 0.21 -0.22
N PHE A 184 7.75 1.36 -0.03
CA PHE A 184 6.74 1.57 0.98
C PHE A 184 5.35 1.65 0.36
N GLU A 185 4.37 1.13 1.09
CA GLU A 185 2.97 1.52 0.95
C GLU A 185 2.58 2.42 2.12
N LYS A 186 1.95 3.55 1.79
CA LYS A 186 1.41 4.44 2.82
C LYS A 186 0.16 3.79 3.37
N MET A 187 0.23 3.34 4.63
CA MET A 187 -0.95 2.94 5.37
C MET A 187 -1.87 4.16 5.47
N GLY A 188 -3.14 3.98 5.12
CA GLY A 188 -4.16 5.00 5.33
C GLY A 188 -4.09 5.49 6.78
N VAL A 189 -4.09 6.79 6.97
CA VAL A 189 -4.30 7.39 8.30
C VAL A 189 -5.77 7.14 8.59
N GLU A 190 -6.08 6.34 9.61
CA GLU A 190 -7.42 6.31 10.22
C GLU A 190 -7.82 7.72 10.69
#